data_AF-A0A1X7CG97-F1
#
_entry.id   AF-A0A1X7CG97-F1
#
_cell.length_a   1.000
_cell.length_b   1.000
_cell.length_c   1.000
_cell.angle_alpha   90.00
_cell.angle_beta   90.00
_cell.angle_gamma   90.00
#
_symmetry.space_group_name_H-M   'P 1'
#
loop_
_entity.id
_entity.type
_entity.pdbx_description
1 polymer ?
#
loop_
_entity_poly.entity_id
_entity_poly.type
_entity_poly.pdbx_seq_one_letter_code
_entity_poly.pdbx_strand_id
1 'polypeptide(L)'
;MARVRLSVAERREELLRAAIGQIEARGVAAVRIADVAAALGVSNALVLYHFSTKEKLVAAAFAHAAEDDLARLRKLLGRRTTALRRLRSAVRWYAPTGQAKGWRLWIEGWAVALREPALREVARDLDRAWKAALTEVIAEGVAAREFHCPDPSGTALRLTALLDGLAVQLTSYGGTLSRTRAQVWVDEALARELCLSPETLSTRTRREPPAEPPAEGGAGPGARLRTRGQDTS
;
A
#
# COMPACT_ATOMS: atom_id res chain seq x y z
N MET A 1 -14.52 -34.77 -5.56
CA MET A 1 -13.11 -34.43 -5.28
C MET A 1 -12.93 -34.34 -3.77
N ALA A 2 -12.05 -35.16 -3.19
CA ALA A 2 -11.80 -35.15 -1.75
C ALA A 2 -11.09 -33.85 -1.35
N ARG A 3 -11.70 -33.09 -0.42
CA ARG A 3 -11.13 -31.85 0.11
C ARG A 3 -9.89 -32.24 0.94
N VAL A 4 -8.70 -31.95 0.43
CA VAL A 4 -7.42 -32.16 1.15
C VAL A 4 -7.56 -31.54 2.54
N ARG A 5 -7.24 -32.31 3.59
CA ARG A 5 -7.24 -31.80 4.97
C ARG A 5 -6.11 -30.79 5.10
N LEU A 6 -6.47 -29.51 5.15
CA LEU A 6 -5.55 -28.44 5.48
C LEU A 6 -5.01 -28.64 6.90
N SER A 7 -3.73 -28.35 7.09
CA SER A 7 -3.12 -28.26 8.40
C SER A 7 -3.74 -27.12 9.22
N VAL A 8 -3.52 -27.16 10.54
CA VAL A 8 -3.96 -26.10 11.46
C VAL A 8 -3.35 -24.74 11.06
N ALA A 9 -2.10 -24.74 10.59
CA ALA A 9 -1.40 -23.54 10.15
C ALA A 9 -2.01 -22.95 8.87
N GLU A 10 -2.20 -23.78 7.83
CA GLU A 10 -2.81 -23.35 6.57
C GLU A 10 -4.24 -22.83 6.78
N ARG A 11 -5.02 -23.52 7.63
CA ARG A 11 -6.37 -23.07 8.00
C ARG A 11 -6.35 -21.70 8.67
N ARG A 12 -5.42 -21.50 9.62
CA ARG A 12 -5.25 -20.22 10.32
C ARG A 12 -4.93 -19.11 9.32
N GLU A 13 -4.06 -19.38 8.35
CA GLU A 13 -3.68 -18.42 7.31
C GLU A 13 -4.84 -18.06 6.37
N GLU A 14 -5.66 -19.04 5.96
CA GLU A 14 -6.88 -18.78 5.18
C GLU A 14 -7.87 -17.87 5.93
N LEU A 15 -8.07 -18.12 7.22
CA LEU A 15 -8.92 -17.30 8.07
C LEU A 15 -8.40 -15.85 8.16
N LEU A 16 -7.08 -15.67 8.27
CA LEU A 16 -6.46 -14.35 8.31
C LEU A 16 -6.62 -13.61 6.99
N ARG A 17 -6.35 -14.26 5.85
CA ARG A 17 -6.59 -13.67 4.52
C ARG A 17 -8.04 -13.27 4.30
N ALA A 18 -8.99 -14.10 4.73
CA ALA A 18 -10.41 -13.79 4.64
C ALA A 18 -10.77 -12.57 5.51
N ALA A 19 -10.23 -12.48 6.73
CA ALA A 19 -10.42 -11.32 7.59
C ALA A 19 -9.81 -10.04 7.00
N ILE A 20 -8.59 -10.10 6.46
CA ILE A 20 -7.95 -8.97 5.76
C ILE A 20 -8.84 -8.47 4.62
N GLY A 21 -9.33 -9.37 3.76
CA GLY A 21 -10.21 -8.99 2.65
C GLY A 21 -11.52 -8.35 3.10
N GLN A 22 -12.10 -8.78 4.23
CA GLN A 22 -13.27 -8.12 4.81
C GLN A 22 -12.94 -6.72 5.36
N ILE A 23 -11.79 -6.55 6.03
CA ILE A 23 -11.35 -5.24 6.54
C ILE A 23 -11.11 -4.27 5.39
N GLU A 24 -10.43 -4.71 4.32
CA GLU A 24 -10.18 -3.86 3.14
C GLU A 24 -11.47 -3.42 2.44
N ALA A 25 -12.48 -4.27 2.43
CA ALA A 25 -13.75 -4.02 1.75
C ALA A 25 -14.74 -3.18 2.58
N ARG A 26 -14.78 -3.39 3.91
CA ARG A 26 -15.86 -2.89 4.78
C ARG A 26 -15.39 -2.17 6.03
N GLY A 27 -14.09 -2.12 6.29
CA GLY A 27 -13.49 -1.57 7.51
C GLY A 27 -13.52 -2.52 8.70
N VAL A 28 -12.74 -2.21 9.73
CA VAL A 28 -12.56 -3.07 10.92
C VAL A 28 -13.85 -3.22 11.73
N ALA A 29 -14.63 -2.13 11.85
CA ALA A 29 -15.88 -2.12 12.61
C ALA A 29 -16.89 -3.14 12.06
N ALA A 30 -16.96 -3.29 10.73
CA ALA A 30 -17.92 -4.16 10.05
C ALA A 30 -17.54 -5.64 10.07
N VAL A 31 -16.31 -6.01 10.47
CA VAL A 31 -15.88 -7.41 10.52
C VAL A 31 -16.70 -8.19 11.54
N ARG A 32 -17.24 -9.34 11.13
CA ARG A 32 -17.90 -10.31 12.02
C ARG A 32 -17.28 -11.68 11.83
N ILE A 33 -17.21 -12.44 12.93
CA ILE A 33 -16.76 -13.85 12.92
C ILE A 33 -17.56 -14.66 11.90
N ALA A 34 -18.88 -14.42 11.83
CA ALA A 34 -19.78 -15.08 10.90
C ALA A 34 -19.44 -14.81 9.42
N ASP A 35 -19.04 -13.58 9.08
CA ASP A 35 -18.70 -13.23 7.70
C ASP A 35 -17.40 -13.92 7.25
N VAL A 36 -16.41 -13.99 8.15
CA VAL A 36 -15.14 -14.70 7.89
C VAL A 36 -15.37 -16.21 7.78
N ALA A 37 -16.22 -16.78 8.63
CA ALA A 37 -16.58 -18.19 8.59
C ALA A 37 -17.33 -18.54 7.29
N ALA A 38 -18.31 -17.72 6.92
CA ALA A 38 -19.10 -17.89 5.70
C ALA A 38 -18.24 -17.79 4.44
N ALA A 39 -17.28 -16.86 4.39
CA ALA A 39 -16.38 -16.69 3.25
C ALA A 39 -15.54 -17.96 2.94
N LEU A 40 -15.31 -18.82 3.93
CA LEU A 40 -14.52 -20.05 3.78
C LEU A 40 -15.37 -21.33 3.88
N GLY A 41 -16.68 -21.19 4.11
CA GLY A 41 -17.59 -22.32 4.33
C GLY A 41 -17.22 -23.14 5.57
N VAL A 42 -16.84 -22.47 6.66
CA VAL A 42 -16.49 -23.08 7.96
C VAL A 42 -17.43 -22.60 9.07
N SER A 43 -17.38 -23.22 10.26
CA SER A 43 -18.20 -22.81 11.40
C SER A 43 -17.59 -21.64 12.17
N ASN A 44 -18.43 -20.83 12.82
CA ASN A 44 -17.97 -19.77 13.73
C ASN A 44 -17.09 -20.32 14.87
N ALA A 45 -17.42 -21.53 15.36
CA ALA A 45 -16.66 -22.20 16.40
C ALA A 45 -15.21 -22.49 15.95
N LEU A 46 -14.98 -22.82 14.68
CA LEU A 46 -13.63 -23.00 14.15
C LEU A 46 -12.84 -21.69 14.17
N VAL A 47 -13.46 -20.57 13.80
CA VAL A 47 -12.80 -19.26 13.84
C VAL A 47 -12.44 -18.89 15.28
N LEU A 48 -13.39 -19.06 16.22
CA LEU A 48 -13.16 -18.78 17.64
C LEU A 48 -12.15 -19.74 18.28
N TYR A 49 -12.05 -20.98 17.80
CA TYR A 49 -11.00 -21.90 18.23
C TYR A 49 -9.60 -21.34 17.92
N HIS A 50 -9.40 -20.73 16.75
CA HIS A 50 -8.10 -20.16 16.37
C HIS A 50 -7.77 -18.81 17.01
N PHE A 51 -8.78 -17.97 17.28
CA PHE A 51 -8.54 -16.58 17.67
C PHE A 51 -9.20 -16.14 18.98
N SER A 52 -10.06 -16.96 19.57
CA SER A 52 -10.84 -16.70 20.79
C SER A 52 -11.86 -15.55 20.70
N THR A 53 -11.51 -14.40 20.12
CA THR A 53 -12.40 -13.22 19.99
C THR A 53 -12.24 -12.54 18.63
N LYS A 54 -13.16 -11.61 18.30
CA LYS A 54 -13.06 -10.78 17.09
C LYS A 54 -11.80 -9.90 17.14
N GLU A 55 -11.51 -9.30 18.28
CA GLU A 55 -10.40 -8.36 18.48
C GLU A 55 -9.06 -9.06 18.25
N LYS A 56 -8.92 -10.29 18.77
CA LYS A 56 -7.75 -11.13 18.52
C LYS A 56 -7.62 -11.59 17.07
N LEU A 57 -8.74 -11.90 16.40
CA LEU A 57 -8.72 -12.18 14.95
C LEU A 57 -8.25 -10.95 14.16
N VAL A 58 -8.78 -9.77 14.48
CA VAL A 58 -8.39 -8.51 13.83
C VAL A 58 -6.91 -8.22 14.08
N ALA A 59 -6.44 -8.29 15.32
CA ALA A 59 -5.03 -8.08 15.67
C ALA A 59 -4.11 -9.05 14.92
N ALA A 60 -4.49 -10.34 14.87
CA ALA A 60 -3.73 -11.34 14.13
C ALA A 60 -3.75 -11.09 12.62
N ALA A 61 -4.85 -10.59 12.06
CA ALA A 61 -4.96 -10.23 10.65
C ALA A 61 -4.02 -9.06 10.30
N PHE A 62 -3.97 -8.03 11.16
CA PHE A 62 -2.99 -6.94 11.02
C PHE A 62 -1.55 -7.43 11.15
N ALA A 63 -1.25 -8.31 12.10
CA ALA A 63 0.08 -8.89 12.25
C ALA A 63 0.50 -9.71 11.02
N HIS A 64 -0.44 -10.45 10.42
CA HIS A 64 -0.19 -11.19 9.20
C HIS A 64 0.09 -10.26 8.01
N ALA A 65 -0.71 -9.20 7.85
CA ALA A 65 -0.47 -8.19 6.82
C ALA A 65 0.87 -7.45 7.02
N ALA A 66 1.24 -7.15 8.27
CA ALA A 66 2.54 -6.56 8.60
C ALA A 66 3.70 -7.46 8.16
N GLU A 67 3.62 -8.77 8.42
CA GLU A 67 4.67 -9.71 8.01
C GLU A 67 4.79 -9.81 6.49
N ASP A 68 3.67 -9.83 5.77
CA ASP A 68 3.67 -9.84 4.30
C ASP A 68 4.33 -8.57 3.72
N ASP A 69 4.02 -7.39 4.30
CA ASP A 69 4.61 -6.12 3.93
C ASP A 69 6.12 -6.08 4.23
N LEU A 70 6.55 -6.58 5.39
CA LEU A 70 7.96 -6.68 5.76
C LEU A 70 8.72 -7.69 4.89
N ALA A 71 8.13 -8.85 4.60
CA ALA A 71 8.73 -9.84 3.70
C ALA A 71 8.97 -9.25 2.30
N ARG A 72 8.02 -8.45 1.82
CA ARG A 72 8.17 -7.73 0.54
C ARG A 72 9.24 -6.65 0.60
N LEU A 73 9.30 -5.87 1.68
CA LEU A 73 10.37 -4.89 1.89
C LEU A 73 11.75 -5.57 1.84
N ARG A 74 11.93 -6.64 2.63
CA ARG A 74 13.18 -7.40 2.68
C ARG A 74 13.58 -7.88 1.27
N LYS A 75 12.63 -8.34 0.46
CA LYS A 75 12.89 -8.74 -0.93
C LYS A 75 13.35 -7.57 -1.82
N LEU A 76 12.81 -6.36 -1.62
CA LEU A 76 13.22 -5.18 -2.38
C LEU A 76 14.62 -4.70 -1.97
N LEU A 77 14.91 -4.71 -0.67
CA LEU A 77 16.20 -4.29 -0.11
C LEU A 77 17.30 -5.36 -0.24
N GLY A 78 16.95 -6.63 -0.41
CA GLY A 78 17.91 -7.71 -0.65
C GLY A 78 18.37 -7.85 -2.11
N ARG A 79 17.94 -6.96 -3.01
CA ARG A 79 18.35 -7.01 -4.44
C ARG A 79 19.84 -6.72 -4.58
N ARG A 80 20.53 -7.48 -5.43
CA ARG A 80 21.94 -7.27 -5.78
C ARG A 80 22.11 -6.05 -6.68
N THR A 81 22.05 -4.86 -6.09
CA THR A 81 22.12 -3.57 -6.77
C THR A 81 22.52 -2.47 -5.78
N THR A 82 22.85 -1.29 -6.30
CA THR A 82 23.16 -0.09 -5.50
C THR A 82 22.10 0.19 -4.42
N ALA A 83 22.54 0.63 -3.24
CA ALA A 83 21.67 1.05 -2.13
C ALA A 83 20.63 2.08 -2.59
N LEU A 84 21.03 3.06 -3.42
CA LEU A 84 20.09 4.05 -3.97
C LEU A 84 18.94 3.39 -4.75
N ARG A 85 19.23 2.37 -5.56
CA ARG A 85 18.20 1.69 -6.37
C ARG A 85 17.29 0.82 -5.50
N ARG A 86 17.83 0.23 -4.43
CA ARG A 86 17.05 -0.49 -3.42
C ARG A 86 16.10 0.45 -2.69
N LEU A 87 16.59 1.59 -2.20
CA LEU A 87 15.78 2.62 -1.54
C LEU A 87 14.68 3.17 -2.45
N ARG A 88 15.00 3.54 -3.69
CA ARG A 88 13.99 3.98 -4.68
C ARG A 88 12.92 2.92 -4.91
N SER A 89 13.29 1.65 -4.93
CA SER A 89 12.33 0.54 -5.11
C SER A 89 11.42 0.38 -3.89
N ALA A 90 11.98 0.44 -2.67
CA ALA A 90 11.23 0.33 -1.42
C ALA A 90 10.26 1.52 -1.25
N VAL A 91 10.77 2.73 -1.41
CA VAL A 91 9.99 3.98 -1.32
C VAL A 91 8.85 4.02 -2.34
N ARG A 92 9.11 3.62 -3.60
CA ARG A 92 8.07 3.55 -4.65
C ARG A 92 7.02 2.47 -4.36
N TRP A 93 7.41 1.35 -3.74
CA TRP A 93 6.47 0.32 -3.35
C TRP A 93 5.59 0.77 -2.18
N TYR A 94 6.18 1.43 -1.19
CA TYR A 94 5.50 1.97 -0.02
C TYR A 94 4.54 3.09 -0.40
N ALA A 95 4.96 3.95 -1.34
CA ALA A 95 4.18 5.10 -1.78
C ALA A 95 2.76 4.68 -2.23
N PRO A 96 1.73 5.49 -1.94
CA PRO A 96 0.33 5.18 -2.25
C PRO A 96 0.03 5.24 -3.75
N THR A 97 1.04 5.60 -4.54
CA THR A 97 1.10 5.62 -6.00
C THR A 97 1.36 4.24 -6.60
N GLY A 98 1.83 3.27 -5.80
CA GLY A 98 2.08 1.88 -6.18
C GLY A 98 0.86 0.95 -6.05
N GLN A 99 1.13 -0.36 -6.03
CA GLN A 99 0.14 -1.43 -5.86
C GLN A 99 -0.24 -1.68 -4.38
N ALA A 100 0.12 -0.77 -3.47
CA ALA A 100 -0.15 -0.89 -2.03
C ALA A 100 -1.66 -0.72 -1.75
N LYS A 101 -2.42 -1.80 -1.99
CA LYS A 101 -3.85 -1.90 -1.68
C LYS A 101 -4.12 -1.79 -0.17
N GLY A 102 -3.10 -1.96 0.67
CA GLY A 102 -3.17 -1.96 2.13
C GLY A 102 -3.31 -0.60 2.82
N TRP A 103 -3.32 0.53 2.12
CA TRP A 103 -3.37 1.84 2.81
C TRP A 103 -4.68 2.09 3.57
N ARG A 104 -5.82 1.61 3.06
CA ARG A 104 -7.09 1.67 3.80
C ARG A 104 -7.03 0.78 5.05
N LEU A 105 -6.47 -0.43 4.92
CA LEU A 105 -6.25 -1.34 6.04
C LEU A 105 -5.41 -0.64 7.12
N TRP A 106 -4.27 -0.07 6.76
CA TRP A 106 -3.37 0.58 7.72
C TRP A 106 -3.96 1.85 8.37
N ILE A 107 -4.67 2.69 7.62
CA ILE A 107 -5.36 3.86 8.17
C ILE A 107 -6.40 3.44 9.23
N GLU A 108 -7.21 2.42 8.94
CA GLU A 108 -8.15 1.84 9.90
C GLU A 108 -7.40 1.23 11.10
N GLY A 109 -6.33 0.49 10.84
CA GLY A 109 -5.49 -0.13 11.87
C GLY A 109 -4.90 0.88 12.84
N TRP A 110 -4.38 2.00 12.36
CA TRP A 110 -3.86 3.08 13.19
C TRP A 110 -4.95 3.74 14.02
N ALA A 111 -6.13 3.99 13.43
CA ALA A 111 -7.26 4.55 14.16
C ALA A 111 -7.70 3.64 15.33
N VAL A 112 -7.71 2.32 15.11
CA VAL A 112 -8.05 1.33 16.15
C VAL A 112 -6.91 1.19 17.17
N ALA A 113 -5.65 1.22 16.75
CA ALA A 113 -4.46 1.13 17.60
C ALA A 113 -4.37 2.24 18.67
N LEU A 114 -5.07 3.37 18.47
CA LEU A 114 -5.21 4.39 19.50
C LEU A 114 -5.89 3.86 20.76
N ARG A 115 -6.80 2.88 20.62
CA ARG A 115 -7.62 2.34 21.72
C ARG A 115 -7.32 0.88 22.05
N GLU A 116 -6.85 0.09 21.07
CA GLU A 116 -6.58 -1.35 21.24
C GLU A 116 -5.08 -1.65 21.43
N PRO A 117 -4.63 -2.13 22.61
CA PRO A 117 -3.22 -2.38 22.90
C PRO A 117 -2.56 -3.36 21.93
N ALA A 118 -3.23 -4.46 21.58
CA ALA A 118 -2.67 -5.48 20.69
C ALA A 118 -2.39 -4.93 19.28
N LEU A 119 -3.26 -4.08 18.74
CA LEU A 119 -3.00 -3.45 17.43
C LEU A 119 -1.93 -2.36 17.54
N ARG A 120 -1.85 -1.68 18.69
CA ARG A 120 -0.80 -0.70 18.95
C ARG A 120 0.60 -1.32 18.92
N GLU A 121 0.75 -2.51 19.47
CA GLU A 121 1.99 -3.28 19.41
C GLU A 121 2.35 -3.64 17.97
N VAL A 122 1.40 -4.23 17.22
CA VAL A 122 1.60 -4.58 15.81
C VAL A 122 2.02 -3.36 14.97
N ALA A 123 1.33 -2.22 15.11
CA ALA A 123 1.65 -1.01 14.36
C ALA A 123 3.04 -0.45 14.73
N ARG A 124 3.40 -0.46 16.02
CA ARG A 124 4.72 -0.02 16.49
C ARG A 124 5.84 -0.91 15.99
N ASP A 125 5.64 -2.23 15.99
CA ASP A 125 6.65 -3.18 15.55
C ASP A 125 6.87 -3.10 14.04
N LEU A 126 5.80 -2.94 13.27
CA LEU A 126 5.88 -2.68 11.83
C LEU A 126 6.65 -1.38 11.54
N ASP A 127 6.28 -0.28 12.18
CA ASP A 127 6.94 1.03 12.03
C ASP A 127 8.44 0.95 12.35
N ARG A 128 8.79 0.31 13.48
CA ARG A 128 10.18 0.11 13.89
C ARG A 128 10.96 -0.73 12.87
N ALA A 129 10.39 -1.84 12.42
CA ALA A 129 11.05 -2.73 11.47
C ALA A 129 11.27 -2.07 10.10
N TRP A 130 10.31 -1.29 9.62
CA TRP A 130 10.44 -0.49 8.41
C TRP A 130 11.60 0.52 8.50
N LYS A 131 11.61 1.32 9.57
CA LYS A 131 12.65 2.34 9.77
C LYS A 131 14.02 1.70 9.94
N ALA A 132 14.12 0.60 10.67
CA ALA A 132 15.38 -0.14 10.84
C ALA A 132 15.92 -0.63 9.49
N ALA A 133 15.08 -1.26 8.66
CA ALA A 133 15.50 -1.78 7.36
C ALA A 133 15.93 -0.67 6.38
N LEU A 134 15.24 0.49 6.40
CA LEU A 134 15.69 1.65 5.61
C LEU A 134 17.00 2.24 6.13
N THR A 135 17.13 2.36 7.45
CA THR A 135 18.36 2.86 8.11
C THR A 135 19.57 2.03 7.71
N GLU A 136 19.44 0.71 7.72
CA GLU A 136 20.50 -0.23 7.32
C GLU A 136 20.96 0.02 5.88
N VAL A 137 20.03 0.09 4.93
CA VAL A 137 20.38 0.31 3.52
C VAL A 137 20.93 1.71 3.25
N ILE A 138 20.46 2.73 3.97
CA ILE A 138 21.04 4.07 3.90
C ILE A 138 22.49 4.04 4.41
N ALA A 139 22.75 3.40 5.54
CA ALA A 139 24.08 3.27 6.11
C ALA A 139 25.04 2.49 5.18
N GLU A 140 24.56 1.41 4.55
CA GLU A 140 25.31 0.68 3.53
C GLU A 140 25.70 1.57 2.34
N GLY A 141 24.76 2.39 1.85
CA GLY A 141 25.03 3.32 0.74
C GLY A 141 26.04 4.41 1.10
N VAL A 142 26.00 4.91 2.33
CA VAL A 142 27.01 5.85 2.86
C VAL A 142 28.38 5.18 2.95
N ALA A 143 28.46 3.96 3.49
CA ALA A 143 29.71 3.21 3.60
C ALA A 143 30.31 2.89 2.21
N ALA A 144 29.45 2.58 1.24
CA ALA A 144 29.83 2.34 -0.16
C ALA A 144 30.11 3.63 -0.96
N ARG A 145 29.98 4.81 -0.34
CA ARG A 145 30.14 6.14 -0.97
C ARG A 145 29.21 6.35 -2.17
N GLU A 146 28.02 5.75 -2.17
CA GLU A 146 27.00 5.99 -3.19
C GLU A 146 26.34 7.37 -3.05
N PHE A 147 26.26 7.89 -1.82
CA PHE A 147 25.67 9.18 -1.46
C PHE A 147 26.11 9.63 -0.06
N HIS A 148 25.77 10.86 0.33
CA HIS A 148 26.05 11.41 1.65
C HIS A 148 24.75 11.48 2.47
N CYS A 149 24.79 10.95 3.70
CA CYS A 149 23.68 11.04 4.65
C CYS A 149 24.26 11.04 6.07
N PRO A 150 24.27 12.19 6.77
CA PRO A 150 24.87 12.28 8.11
C PRO A 150 24.02 11.63 9.20
N ASP A 151 22.72 11.46 8.96
CA ASP A 151 21.75 10.89 9.91
C ASP A 151 20.84 9.86 9.21
N PRO A 152 21.31 8.61 9.03
CA PRO A 152 20.53 7.55 8.37
C PRO A 152 19.20 7.24 9.05
N SER A 153 19.16 7.26 10.39
CA SER A 153 17.96 6.91 11.15
C SER A 153 16.90 8.01 11.12
N GLY A 154 17.31 9.28 11.29
CA GLY A 154 16.38 10.39 11.13
C GLY A 154 15.94 10.57 9.68
N THR A 155 16.79 10.24 8.71
CA THR A 155 16.41 10.20 7.29
C THR A 155 15.31 9.17 7.04
N ALA A 156 15.48 7.94 7.55
CA ALA A 156 14.45 6.91 7.44
C ALA A 156 13.13 7.37 8.07
N LEU A 157 13.18 7.99 9.25
CA LEU A 157 11.99 8.51 9.95
C LEU A 157 11.28 9.60 9.14
N ARG A 158 12.00 10.61 8.63
CA ARG A 158 11.43 11.71 7.84
C ARG A 158 10.82 11.20 6.54
N LEU A 159 11.49 10.26 5.86
CA LEU A 159 10.97 9.64 4.65
C LEU A 159 9.67 8.86 4.92
N THR A 160 9.61 8.01 5.95
CA THR A 160 8.38 7.27 6.27
C THR A 160 7.25 8.21 6.67
N ALA A 161 7.53 9.24 7.48
CA ALA A 161 6.52 10.22 7.90
C ALA A 161 5.92 11.00 6.71
N LEU A 162 6.76 11.38 5.73
CA LEU A 162 6.29 11.97 4.48
C LEU A 162 5.37 11.00 3.72
N LEU A 163 5.80 9.75 3.57
CA LEU A 163 5.03 8.74 2.84
C LEU A 163 3.67 8.44 3.49
N ASP A 164 3.61 8.35 4.82
CA ASP A 164 2.37 8.21 5.60
C ASP A 164 1.43 9.39 5.36
N GLY A 165 1.95 10.62 5.41
CA GLY A 165 1.18 11.82 5.12
C GLY A 165 0.60 11.80 3.70
N LEU A 166 1.41 11.42 2.70
CA LEU A 166 0.96 11.29 1.32
C LEU A 166 -0.09 10.18 1.14
N ALA A 167 -0.01 9.09 1.93
CA ALA A 167 -1.01 8.03 1.94
C ALA A 167 -2.36 8.52 2.40
N VAL A 168 -2.40 9.27 3.50
CA VAL A 168 -3.62 9.91 3.97
C VAL A 168 -4.16 10.90 2.92
N GLN A 169 -3.29 11.72 2.32
CA GLN A 169 -3.70 12.67 1.27
C GLN A 169 -4.37 11.99 0.08
N LEU A 170 -3.75 10.92 -0.44
CA LEU A 170 -4.25 10.22 -1.62
C LEU A 170 -5.46 9.32 -1.33
N THR A 171 -5.64 8.88 -0.08
CA THR A 171 -6.71 7.94 0.30
C THR A 171 -7.95 8.67 0.84
N SER A 172 -7.76 9.73 1.62
CA SER A 172 -8.83 10.38 2.40
C SER A 172 -9.34 11.69 1.79
N TYR A 173 -8.50 12.45 1.09
CA TYR A 173 -8.83 13.82 0.59
C TYR A 173 -8.90 13.89 -0.94
N GLY A 174 -9.44 12.84 -1.57
CA GLY A 174 -9.43 12.62 -3.02
C GLY A 174 -9.59 13.89 -3.87
N GLY A 175 -8.77 14.00 -4.92
CA GLY A 175 -8.77 15.14 -5.86
C GLY A 175 -7.78 16.26 -5.52
N THR A 176 -7.26 16.34 -4.28
CA THR A 176 -6.32 17.39 -3.87
C THR A 176 -4.89 17.17 -4.40
N LEU A 177 -4.46 15.91 -4.52
CA LEU A 177 -3.11 15.54 -4.94
C LEU A 177 -3.15 14.44 -6.00
N SER A 178 -2.48 14.63 -7.13
CA SER A 178 -2.33 13.59 -8.14
C SER A 178 -1.23 12.59 -7.77
N ARG A 179 -1.39 11.33 -8.19
CA ARG A 179 -0.37 10.28 -7.98
C ARG A 179 0.98 10.67 -8.58
N THR A 180 0.98 11.30 -9.75
CA THR A 180 2.20 11.78 -10.40
C THR A 180 2.92 12.82 -9.55
N ARG A 181 2.19 13.80 -9.01
CA ARG A 181 2.77 14.84 -8.16
C ARG A 181 3.30 14.28 -6.83
N ALA A 182 2.57 13.35 -6.21
CA ALA A 182 3.06 12.64 -5.03
C ALA A 182 4.36 11.89 -5.31
N GLN A 183 4.48 11.22 -6.47
CA GLN A 183 5.72 10.53 -6.85
C GLN A 183 6.89 11.50 -7.04
N VAL A 184 6.66 12.68 -7.63
CA VAL A 184 7.68 13.72 -7.77
C VAL A 184 8.18 14.17 -6.39
N TRP A 185 7.27 14.48 -5.46
CA TRP A 185 7.66 14.90 -4.11
C TRP A 185 8.44 13.82 -3.34
N VAL A 186 8.09 12.56 -3.54
CA VAL A 186 8.82 11.44 -2.94
C VAL A 186 10.24 11.32 -3.52
N ASP A 187 10.40 11.43 -4.85
CA ASP A 187 11.71 11.39 -5.50
C ASP A 187 12.57 12.61 -5.08
N GLU A 188 11.97 13.80 -4.98
CA GLU A 188 12.63 15.03 -4.51
C GLU A 188 13.07 14.93 -3.05
N ALA A 189 12.20 14.44 -2.17
CA ALA A 189 12.53 14.25 -0.75
C ALA A 189 13.68 13.26 -0.58
N LEU A 190 13.63 12.12 -1.29
CA LEU A 190 14.71 11.15 -1.26
C LEU A 190 16.04 11.74 -1.70
N ALA A 191 16.06 12.55 -2.77
CA ALA A 191 17.30 13.19 -3.20
C ALA A 191 17.82 14.23 -2.22
N ARG A 192 16.95 15.02 -1.59
CA ARG A 192 17.36 15.99 -0.56
C ARG A 192 17.98 15.29 0.65
N GLU A 193 17.31 14.26 1.15
CA GLU A 193 17.76 13.50 2.32
C GLU A 193 19.09 12.75 2.08
N LEU A 194 19.35 12.33 0.85
CA LEU A 194 20.59 11.66 0.46
C LEU A 194 21.63 12.60 -0.17
N CYS A 195 21.41 13.92 -0.09
CA CYS A 195 22.27 14.95 -0.67
C CYS A 195 22.69 14.68 -2.13
N LEU A 196 21.77 14.15 -2.94
CA LEU A 196 22.02 13.85 -4.35
C LEU A 196 22.03 15.15 -5.17
N SER A 197 22.92 15.25 -6.15
CA SER A 197 22.96 16.38 -7.07
C SER A 197 21.66 16.45 -7.91
N PRO A 198 21.17 17.66 -8.27
CA PRO A 198 19.98 17.84 -9.12
C PRO A 198 20.07 17.10 -10.46
N GLU A 199 21.27 16.89 -10.97
CA GLU A 199 21.54 16.16 -12.22
C GLU A 199 21.11 14.69 -12.14
N THR A 200 21.26 14.06 -10.96
CA THR A 200 20.84 12.68 -10.67
C THR A 200 19.31 12.53 -10.65
N LEU A 201 18.58 13.61 -10.36
CA LEU A 201 17.11 13.68 -10.41
C LEU A 201 16.58 13.90 -11.84
N SER A 202 17.34 14.60 -12.70
CA SER A 202 16.87 15.07 -14.01
C SER A 202 16.81 14.01 -15.12
N THR A 203 17.45 12.85 -14.94
CA THR A 203 17.49 11.77 -15.95
C THR A 203 16.12 11.17 -16.29
N ARG A 204 15.06 11.59 -15.61
CA ARG A 204 13.69 11.10 -15.82
C ARG A 204 12.75 12.09 -16.51
N THR A 205 13.12 13.36 -16.67
CA THR A 205 12.23 14.39 -17.27
C THR A 205 12.49 14.62 -18.75
N ARG A 206 13.52 13.99 -19.34
CA ARG A 206 13.97 14.28 -20.71
C ARG A 206 13.82 13.11 -21.70
N ARG A 207 12.72 12.35 -21.63
CA ARG A 207 12.31 11.44 -22.72
C ARG A 207 10.79 11.24 -22.79
N GLU A 208 10.13 12.20 -23.44
CA GLU A 208 9.06 12.11 -24.45
C GLU A 208 8.20 13.37 -24.38
N PRO A 209 8.10 14.18 -25.46
CA PRO A 209 7.06 15.19 -25.54
C PRO A 209 5.69 14.50 -25.63
N PRO A 210 4.63 15.03 -25.00
CA PRO A 210 3.29 14.49 -25.18
C PRO A 210 2.91 14.59 -26.66
N ALA A 211 2.50 13.47 -27.26
CA ALA A 211 1.90 13.47 -28.59
C ALA A 211 0.68 14.40 -28.57
N GLU A 212 0.66 15.36 -29.49
CA GLU A 212 -0.50 16.23 -29.71
C GLU A 212 -1.75 15.36 -29.95
N PRO A 213 -2.89 15.67 -29.30
CA PRO A 213 -4.13 14.98 -29.61
C PRO A 213 -4.54 15.32 -31.05
N PRO A 214 -5.06 14.35 -31.82
CA PRO A 214 -5.54 14.63 -33.16
C PRO A 214 -6.73 15.58 -33.09
N ALA A 215 -6.72 16.58 -33.98
CA ALA A 215 -7.79 17.55 -34.13
C ALA A 215 -9.13 16.85 -34.40
N GLU A 216 -10.13 17.15 -33.57
CA GLU A 216 -11.52 16.80 -33.84
C GLU A 216 -11.99 17.55 -35.10
N GLY A 217 -12.28 16.78 -36.15
CA GLY A 217 -12.92 17.27 -37.36
C GLY A 217 -13.70 16.14 -38.03
N GLY A 218 -15.03 16.24 -38.03
CA GLY A 218 -15.89 15.44 -38.89
C GLY A 218 -16.96 14.64 -38.16
N ALA A 219 -18.07 15.31 -37.84
CA ALA A 219 -19.32 14.67 -37.45
C ALA A 219 -20.01 13.99 -38.64
N GLY A 220 -20.56 12.79 -38.41
CA GLY A 220 -21.64 12.17 -39.18
C GLY A 220 -21.47 10.64 -39.36
N PRO A 221 -22.55 9.83 -39.41
CA PRO A 221 -23.97 10.20 -39.57
C PRO A 221 -24.92 9.66 -38.49
N GLY A 222 -26.06 10.36 -38.39
CA GLY A 222 -27.16 10.16 -37.45
C GLY A 222 -27.82 8.78 -37.48
N ALA A 223 -27.99 8.21 -36.30
CA ALA A 223 -28.91 7.12 -36.02
C ALA A 223 -30.35 7.65 -35.96
N ARG A 224 -31.22 7.05 -36.78
CA ARG A 224 -32.68 7.26 -36.79
C ARG A 224 -33.30 6.56 -35.57
N LEU A 225 -34.21 7.23 -34.88
CA LEU A 225 -35.41 6.65 -34.25
C LEU A 225 -36.42 7.80 -34.03
N ARG A 226 -37.41 7.91 -34.92
CA ARG A 226 -38.83 7.58 -34.69
C ARG A 226 -39.53 8.49 -33.68
N THR A 227 -40.34 9.39 -34.20
CA THR A 227 -41.65 9.73 -33.62
C THR A 227 -42.71 9.71 -34.72
N ARG A 228 -43.77 8.95 -34.44
CA ARG A 228 -45.05 8.94 -35.16
C ARG A 228 -45.84 10.19 -34.77
N GLY A 229 -46.47 10.83 -35.74
CA GLY A 229 -47.59 11.76 -35.62
C GLY A 229 -48.04 12.08 -37.06
N GLN A 230 -49.08 11.42 -37.56
CA GLN A 230 -50.48 11.89 -37.60
C GLN A 230 -50.66 13.16 -38.45
N ASP A 231 -51.49 12.99 -39.50
CA ASP A 231 -52.42 13.95 -40.13
C ASP A 231 -51.81 15.13 -40.93
N THR A 232 -52.30 15.55 -42.11
CA THR A 232 -53.59 15.38 -42.83
C THR A 232 -53.41 15.79 -44.31
N SER A 233 -54.35 15.33 -45.15
CA SER A 233 -54.69 15.72 -46.54
C SER A 233 -53.90 15.12 -47.69
#